data_AF-A0A7S1HA09-F1
#
_entry.id   AF-A0A7S1HA09-F1
#
_cell.length_a   1.000
_cell.length_b   1.000
_cell.length_c   1.000
_cell.angle_alpha   90.00
_cell.angle_beta   90.00
_cell.angle_gamma   90.00
#
_symmetry.space_group_name_H-M   'P 1'
#
loop_
_entity.id
_entity.type
_entity.pdbx_description
1 polymer ?
#
loop_
_entity_poly.entity_id
_entity_poly.type
_entity_poly.pdbx_seq_one_letter_code
_entity_poly.pdbx_strand_id
1 'polypeptide(L)'
;WVNDVPGTLTRIRESLRPDSLFLASILGGNTLVELRHAFAVAEMERDGGISPHVSPLAGISDAGNLLGRAGFALQAVDTDILTLQFPSAMDVMHMLGAMGENNAVDVRRPFVSKDTILAAAAIYETLYGDEEGIVPA
;
A
#
# COMPACT_ATOMS: atom_id res chain seq x y z
N TRP A 1 -8.30 -7.73 -3.22
CA TRP A 1 -8.41 -6.79 -2.10
C TRP A 1 -9.33 -7.37 -1.03
N VAL A 2 -9.02 -7.17 0.26
CA VAL A 2 -9.75 -7.77 1.40
C VAL A 2 -10.07 -6.68 2.42
N ASN A 3 -11.36 -6.46 2.68
CA ASN A 3 -11.85 -5.48 3.66
C ASN A 3 -11.73 -5.95 5.12
N ASP A 4 -11.92 -7.25 5.35
CA ASP A 4 -11.93 -7.87 6.66
C ASP A 4 -10.81 -8.90 6.74
N VAL A 5 -9.58 -8.42 6.93
CA VAL A 5 -8.40 -9.28 7.06
C VAL A 5 -8.53 -10.25 8.26
N PRO A 6 -8.95 -9.83 9.46
CA PRO A 6 -9.14 -10.75 10.59
C PRO A 6 -10.15 -11.87 10.31
N GLY A 7 -11.33 -11.53 9.76
CA GLY A 7 -12.35 -12.51 9.42
C GLY A 7 -11.91 -13.45 8.30
N THR A 8 -11.18 -12.92 7.32
CA THR A 8 -10.62 -13.72 6.22
C THR A 8 -9.61 -14.74 6.74
N LEU A 9 -8.67 -14.35 7.60
CA LEU A 9 -7.70 -15.26 8.19
C LEU A 9 -8.36 -16.35 9.04
N THR A 10 -9.40 -16.00 9.81
CA THR A 10 -10.19 -16.97 10.57
C THR A 10 -10.83 -18.01 9.64
N ARG A 11 -11.48 -17.56 8.56
CA ARG A 11 -12.12 -18.46 7.58
C ARG A 11 -11.13 -19.34 6.84
N ILE A 12 -9.95 -18.81 6.50
CA ILE A 12 -8.86 -19.60 5.92
C ILE A 12 -8.49 -20.74 6.88
N ARG A 13 -8.23 -20.42 8.16
CA ARG A 13 -7.88 -21.43 9.17
C ARG A 13 -8.95 -22.52 9.30
N GLU A 14 -10.23 -22.13 9.32
CA GLU A 14 -11.36 -23.07 9.43
C GLU A 14 -11.53 -23.96 8.19
N SER A 15 -11.09 -23.49 7.02
CA SER A 15 -11.17 -24.25 5.77
C SER A 15 -10.01 -25.25 5.61
N LEU A 16 -8.96 -25.11 6.41
CA LEU A 16 -7.77 -25.94 6.38
C LEU A 16 -7.97 -27.22 7.22
N ARG A 17 -7.31 -28.31 6.81
CA ARG A 17 -7.26 -29.53 7.63
C ARG A 17 -6.43 -29.24 8.89
N PRO A 18 -6.69 -29.93 10.01
CA PRO A 18 -5.83 -29.87 11.18
C PRO A 18 -4.35 -30.13 10.80
N ASP A 19 -3.44 -29.39 11.43
CA ASP A 19 -1.98 -29.47 11.22
C ASP A 19 -1.48 -29.26 9.78
N SER A 20 -2.21 -28.46 8.99
CA SER A 20 -1.77 -28.08 7.64
C SER A 20 -1.08 -26.71 7.58
N LEU A 21 -0.34 -26.46 6.49
CA LEU A 21 0.40 -25.23 6.25
C LEU A 21 -0.51 -24.15 5.62
N PHE A 22 -0.46 -22.95 6.19
CA PHE A 22 -0.88 -21.73 5.53
C PHE A 22 0.34 -20.87 5.19
N LEU A 23 0.50 -20.51 3.92
CA LEU A 23 1.54 -19.62 3.44
C LEU A 23 0.90 -18.49 2.62
N ALA A 24 1.27 -17.25 2.91
CA ALA A 24 0.77 -16.08 2.22
C ALA A 24 1.87 -15.01 2.12
N SER A 25 1.73 -14.13 1.14
CA SER A 25 2.51 -12.91 0.99
C SER A 25 1.55 -11.75 0.78
N ILE A 26 1.85 -10.61 1.41
CA ILE A 26 1.07 -9.38 1.33
C ILE A 26 2.02 -8.20 1.16
N LEU A 27 1.52 -7.11 0.56
CA LEU A 27 2.24 -5.84 0.56
C LEU A 27 2.35 -5.31 2.00
N GLY A 28 3.57 -4.93 2.39
CA GLY A 28 3.87 -4.51 3.75
C GLY A 28 3.70 -3.01 3.98
N GLY A 29 3.71 -2.60 5.25
CA GLY A 29 3.53 -1.20 5.67
C GLY A 29 4.47 -0.18 5.00
N ASN A 30 5.62 -0.63 4.49
CA ASN A 30 6.63 0.20 3.82
C ASN A 30 6.44 0.32 2.30
N THR A 31 5.46 -0.35 1.70
CA THR A 31 5.20 -0.20 0.26
C THR A 31 4.65 1.21 -0.04
N LEU A 32 5.16 1.85 -1.10
CA LEU A 32 4.70 3.16 -1.60
C LEU A 32 4.68 4.27 -0.53
N VAL A 33 5.68 4.32 0.35
CA VAL A 33 5.79 5.39 1.37
C VAL A 33 5.97 6.75 0.68
N GLU A 34 6.80 6.78 -0.35
CA GLU A 34 7.13 7.94 -1.17
C GLU A 34 5.88 8.52 -1.83
N LEU A 35 5.04 7.66 -2.43
CA LEU A 35 3.77 8.08 -3.04
C LEU A 35 2.80 8.67 -2.02
N ARG A 36 2.65 8.01 -0.87
CA ARG A 36 1.79 8.49 0.22
C ARG A 36 2.22 9.86 0.71
N HIS A 37 3.53 10.06 0.87
CA HIS A 37 4.07 11.33 1.30
C HIS A 37 3.83 12.42 0.25
N ALA A 38 4.13 12.15 -1.02
CA ALA A 38 3.94 13.12 -2.10
C ALA A 38 2.47 13.57 -2.23
N PHE A 39 1.51 12.65 -2.14
CA PHE A 39 0.08 13.00 -2.13
C PHE A 39 -0.32 13.78 -0.88
N ALA A 40 0.15 13.38 0.30
CA ALA A 40 -0.17 14.08 1.54
C ALA A 40 0.28 15.55 1.51
N VAL A 41 1.47 15.83 0.97
CA VAL A 41 1.98 17.20 0.79
C VAL A 41 1.16 17.94 -0.26
N ALA A 42 0.95 17.33 -1.44
CA ALA A 42 0.21 17.97 -2.53
C ALA A 42 -1.22 18.35 -2.13
N GLU A 43 -1.95 17.46 -1.47
CA GLU A 43 -3.32 17.73 -1.04
C GLU A 43 -3.39 18.73 0.11
N MET A 44 -2.41 18.72 1.01
CA MET A 44 -2.33 19.73 2.06
C MET A 44 -2.20 21.14 1.46
N GLU A 45 -1.33 21.30 0.45
CA GLU A 45 -1.10 22.59 -0.21
C GLU A 45 -2.27 23.03 -1.10
N ARG A 46 -2.88 22.11 -1.85
CA ARG A 46 -3.88 22.42 -2.87
C ARG A 46 -5.32 22.40 -2.34
N ASP A 47 -5.61 21.44 -1.48
CA ASP A 47 -6.98 21.08 -1.12
C ASP A 47 -7.27 21.23 0.39
N GLY A 48 -6.29 21.70 1.19
CA GLY A 48 -6.44 22.03 2.61
C GLY A 48 -6.75 20.82 3.51
N GLY A 49 -6.40 19.61 3.08
CA GLY A 49 -6.59 18.38 3.85
C GLY A 49 -6.06 17.17 3.08
N ILE A 50 -6.07 15.99 3.70
CA ILE A 50 -5.47 14.77 3.11
C ILE A 50 -6.55 13.71 2.89
N SER A 51 -6.42 12.95 1.81
CA SER A 51 -7.20 11.76 1.47
C SER A 51 -6.28 10.55 1.32
N PRO A 52 -6.71 9.34 1.72
CA PRO A 52 -5.93 8.14 1.44
C PRO A 52 -5.95 7.81 -0.06
N HIS A 53 -4.74 7.71 -0.66
CA HIS A 53 -4.53 7.29 -2.06
C HIS A 53 -3.91 5.90 -2.19
N VAL A 54 -3.32 5.37 -1.12
CA VAL A 54 -2.73 4.04 -1.05
C VAL A 54 -3.42 3.23 0.05
N SER A 55 -3.59 1.93 -0.18
CA SER A 55 -4.18 1.01 0.79
C SER A 55 -3.47 1.10 2.17
N PRO A 56 -4.20 0.93 3.29
CA PRO A 56 -3.59 0.82 4.60
C PRO A 56 -2.91 -0.54 4.73
N LEU A 57 -1.57 -0.56 4.61
CA LEU A 57 -0.79 -1.79 4.60
C LEU A 57 -0.31 -2.16 6.00
N ALA A 58 -0.30 -3.47 6.30
CA ALA A 58 0.05 -3.99 7.62
C ALA A 58 1.56 -4.01 7.83
N GLY A 59 2.01 -3.59 9.01
CA GLY A 59 3.39 -3.79 9.44
C GLY A 59 3.66 -5.24 9.88
N ILE A 60 4.93 -5.57 10.08
CA ILE A 60 5.34 -6.92 10.53
C ILE A 60 4.69 -7.32 11.87
N SER A 61 4.58 -6.36 12.80
CA SER A 61 3.93 -6.56 14.09
C SER A 61 2.44 -6.82 13.95
N ASP A 62 1.78 -6.13 13.01
CA ASP A 62 0.34 -6.30 12.76
C ASP A 62 0.06 -7.67 12.15
N ALA A 63 0.89 -8.13 11.22
CA ALA A 63 0.78 -9.45 10.62
C ALA A 63 0.88 -10.57 11.68
N GLY A 64 1.86 -10.51 12.58
CA GLY A 64 1.97 -11.46 13.69
C GLY A 64 0.75 -11.44 14.61
N ASN A 65 0.29 -10.25 14.98
CA ASN A 65 -0.92 -10.10 15.80
C ASN A 65 -2.17 -10.65 15.12
N LEU A 66 -2.33 -10.44 13.81
CA LEU A 66 -3.46 -10.93 13.02
C LEU A 66 -3.48 -12.47 12.97
N LEU A 67 -2.33 -13.11 12.73
CA LEU A 67 -2.21 -14.57 12.75
C LEU A 67 -2.51 -15.14 14.15
N GLY A 68 -2.01 -14.48 15.21
CA GLY A 68 -2.29 -14.82 16.61
C GLY A 68 -3.78 -14.81 16.91
N ARG A 69 -4.46 -13.72 16.55
CA ARG A 69 -5.90 -13.57 16.77
C ARG A 69 -6.73 -14.55 15.95
N ALA A 70 -6.30 -14.90 14.74
CA ALA A 70 -6.97 -15.89 13.91
C ALA A 70 -6.79 -17.34 14.42
N GLY A 71 -5.84 -17.59 15.34
CA GLY A 71 -5.61 -18.89 15.96
C GLY A 71 -4.61 -19.78 15.22
N PHE A 72 -3.75 -19.22 14.37
CA PHE A 72 -2.64 -19.98 13.79
C PHE A 72 -1.59 -20.28 14.85
N ALA A 73 -0.98 -21.47 14.80
CA ALA A 73 0.15 -21.85 15.65
C ALA A 73 1.47 -21.73 14.86
N LEU A 74 2.61 -21.71 15.57
CA LEU A 74 3.96 -21.71 14.98
C LEU A 74 4.17 -20.63 13.88
N GLN A 75 3.76 -19.41 14.19
CA GLN A 75 3.79 -18.31 13.23
C GLN A 75 5.22 -17.87 12.94
N ALA A 76 5.55 -17.78 11.66
CA ALA A 76 6.74 -17.10 11.17
C ALA A 76 6.28 -15.97 10.25
N VAL A 77 6.77 -14.76 10.50
CA VAL A 77 6.54 -13.59 9.66
C VAL A 77 7.90 -13.03 9.33
N ASP A 78 8.15 -12.84 8.04
CA ASP A 78 9.36 -12.23 7.52
C ASP A 78 8.98 -11.07 6.59
N THR A 79 9.94 -10.19 6.30
CA THR A 79 9.75 -9.05 5.40
C THR A 79 10.93 -8.93 4.48
N ASP A 80 10.65 -8.90 3.20
CA ASP A 80 11.63 -8.61 2.16
C ASP A 80 11.31 -7.26 1.52
N ILE A 81 12.33 -6.48 1.19
CA ILE A 81 12.19 -5.15 0.60
C ILE A 81 12.66 -5.22 -0.84
N LEU A 82 11.70 -5.10 -1.77
CA LEU A 82 11.97 -4.94 -3.18
C LEU A 82 11.72 -3.49 -3.57
N THR A 83 12.77 -2.78 -3.97
CA THR A 83 12.65 -1.44 -4.53
C THR A 83 12.58 -1.54 -6.05
N LEU A 84 11.45 -1.14 -6.61
CA LEU A 84 11.27 -1.05 -8.05
C LEU A 84 11.65 0.35 -8.54
N GLN A 85 12.11 0.44 -9.78
CA GLN A 85 12.55 1.69 -10.41
C GLN A 85 11.60 1.99 -11.57
N PHE A 86 11.02 3.19 -11.58
CA PHE A 86 10.06 3.64 -12.57
C PHE A 86 10.55 4.90 -13.29
N PRO A 87 10.29 5.06 -14.60
CA PRO A 87 10.77 6.23 -15.35
C PRO A 87 10.19 7.57 -14.87
N SER A 88 9.03 7.55 -14.21
CA SER A 88 8.38 8.75 -13.67
C SER A 88 7.36 8.41 -12.57
N ALA A 89 6.95 9.41 -11.79
CA ALA A 89 5.87 9.24 -10.81
C ALA A 89 4.52 8.89 -11.48
N MET A 90 4.32 9.34 -12.72
CA MET A 90 3.13 9.01 -13.51
C MET A 90 3.10 7.52 -13.87
N ASP A 91 4.24 6.90 -14.16
CA ASP A 91 4.32 5.46 -14.45
C ASP A 91 3.97 4.62 -13.22
N VAL A 92 4.40 5.04 -12.03
CA VAL A 92 3.98 4.42 -10.75
C VAL A 92 2.45 4.49 -10.62
N MET A 93 1.86 5.68 -10.79
CA MET A 93 0.41 5.87 -10.67
C MET A 93 -0.39 5.08 -11.72
N HIS A 94 0.09 5.01 -12.96
CA HIS A 94 -0.52 4.21 -14.01
C HIS A 94 -0.46 2.71 -13.70
N MET A 95 0.68 2.22 -13.21
CA MET A 95 0.85 0.83 -12.80
C MET A 95 -0.13 0.47 -11.67
N LEU A 96 -0.29 1.33 -10.67
CA LEU A 96 -1.28 1.11 -9.59
C LEU A 96 -2.73 1.13 -10.10
N GLY A 97 -3.02 1.98 -11.08
CA GLY A 97 -4.29 1.95 -11.82
C GLY A 97 -4.53 0.60 -12.50
N ALA A 98 -3.52 0.06 -13.16
CA ALA A 98 -3.59 -1.24 -13.83
C ALA A 98 -3.72 -2.42 -12.83
N MET A 99 -3.14 -2.31 -11.63
CA MET A 99 -3.30 -3.29 -10.54
C MET A 99 -4.68 -3.25 -9.87
N GLY A 100 -5.48 -2.22 -10.11
CA GLY A 100 -6.76 -2.02 -9.43
C GLY A 100 -6.62 -1.55 -7.98
N GLU A 101 -5.46 -1.02 -7.60
CA GLU A 101 -5.24 -0.40 -6.28
C GLU A 101 -5.79 1.04 -6.23
N ASN A 102 -6.06 1.64 -7.39
CA ASN A 102 -6.68 2.95 -7.45
C ASN A 102 -8.10 2.89 -6.85
N ASN A 103 -8.44 3.90 -6.04
CA ASN A 103 -9.79 4.08 -5.49
C ASN A 103 -10.29 2.93 -4.60
N ALA A 104 -9.41 2.05 -4.09
CA ALA A 104 -9.82 0.90 -3.29
C ALA A 104 -10.30 1.27 -1.87
N VAL A 105 -9.83 2.40 -1.33
CA VAL A 105 -10.19 2.85 0.03
C VAL A 105 -11.53 3.59 0.03
N ASP A 106 -12.47 3.16 0.87
CA ASP A 106 -13.84 3.70 0.90
C ASP A 106 -13.92 5.14 1.45
N VAL A 107 -13.12 5.44 2.48
CA VAL A 107 -13.11 6.77 3.15
C VAL A 107 -12.39 7.88 2.37
N ARG A 108 -11.98 7.61 1.12
CA ARG A 108 -11.28 8.58 0.28
C ARG A 108 -12.23 9.68 -0.23
N ARG A 109 -11.65 10.79 -0.67
CA ARG A 109 -12.37 11.81 -1.45
C ARG A 109 -12.81 11.22 -2.81
N PRO A 110 -14.03 11.50 -3.29
CA PRO A 110 -14.52 10.93 -4.55
C PRO A 110 -13.73 11.35 -5.79
N PHE A 111 -13.09 12.52 -5.75
CA PHE A 111 -12.35 13.11 -6.85
C PHE A 111 -11.02 13.68 -6.35
N VAL A 112 -9.99 13.53 -7.17
CA VAL A 112 -8.70 14.21 -7.02
C VAL A 112 -8.53 15.16 -8.21
N SER A 113 -8.10 16.39 -7.94
CA SER A 113 -7.93 17.38 -9.00
C SER A 113 -6.70 17.04 -9.86
N LYS A 114 -6.72 17.45 -11.13
CA LYS A 114 -5.55 17.30 -12.01
C LYS A 114 -4.33 18.04 -11.44
N ASP A 115 -4.56 19.20 -10.83
CA ASP A 115 -3.50 20.01 -10.22
C ASP A 115 -2.86 19.28 -9.04
N THR A 116 -3.66 18.59 -8.22
CA THR A 116 -3.17 17.76 -7.11
C THR A 116 -2.33 16.58 -7.62
N ILE A 117 -2.78 15.87 -8.68
CA ILE A 117 -2.00 14.77 -9.27
C ILE A 117 -0.65 15.28 -9.80
N LEU A 118 -0.66 16.39 -10.54
CA LEU A 118 0.57 16.98 -11.09
C LEU A 118 1.51 17.48 -9.99
N ALA A 119 0.97 18.08 -8.93
CA ALA A 119 1.75 18.50 -7.78
C ALA A 119 2.37 17.29 -7.05
N ALA A 120 1.60 16.21 -6.84
CA ALA A 120 2.11 14.99 -6.23
C ALA A 120 3.22 14.35 -7.08
N ALA A 121 3.05 14.29 -8.41
CA ALA A 121 4.10 13.79 -9.31
C ALA A 121 5.39 14.61 -9.20
N ALA A 122 5.29 15.93 -9.26
CA ALA A 122 6.45 16.82 -9.16
C ALA A 122 7.14 16.72 -7.79
N ILE A 123 6.37 16.63 -6.70
CA ILE A 123 6.91 16.44 -5.34
C ILE A 123 7.64 15.10 -5.24
N TYR A 124 7.06 14.03 -5.79
CA TYR A 124 7.68 12.71 -5.79
C TYR A 124 9.02 12.72 -6.51
N GLU A 125 9.05 13.22 -7.75
CA GLU A 125 10.27 13.30 -8.56
C GLU A 125 11.33 14.19 -7.90
N THR A 126 10.93 15.31 -7.29
CA THR A 126 11.87 16.22 -6.61
C THR A 126 12.48 15.60 -5.35
N LEU A 127 11.70 14.85 -4.58
CA LEU A 127 12.15 14.30 -3.30
C LEU A 127 12.85 12.94 -3.44
N TYR A 128 12.47 12.14 -4.43
CA TYR A 128 12.86 10.74 -4.54
C TYR A 128 13.44 10.36 -5.89
N GLY A 129 13.33 11.22 -6.90
CA GLY A 129 13.92 10.98 -8.22
C GLY A 129 15.44 11.08 -8.22
N ASP A 130 16.08 10.29 -9.08
CA ASP A 130 17.50 10.41 -9.36
C ASP A 130 17.80 11.49 -10.43
N GLU A 131 19.07 11.58 -10.86
CA GLU A 131 19.49 12.56 -11.89
C GLU A 131 18.82 12.36 -13.25
N GLU A 132 18.31 11.15 -13.53
CA GLU A 132 17.59 10.80 -14.76
C GLU A 132 16.07 10.94 -14.60
N GLY A 133 15.58 11.28 -13.40
CA GLY A 133 14.16 11.40 -13.06
C GLY A 133 13.50 10.05 -12.74
N ILE A 134 14.28 8.98 -12.60
CA ILE A 134 13.78 7.65 -12.23
C ILE A 134 13.42 7.67 -10.75
N VAL A 135 12.24 7.16 -10.43
CA VAL A 135 11.68 7.17 -9.08
C VAL A 135 11.57 5.76 -8.48
N PRO A 136 11.82 5.59 -7.18
CA PRO A 136 11.64 4.32 -6.49
C PRO A 136 10.16 4.07 -6.17
N ALA A 137 9.73 2.81 -6.08
CA ALA A 137 8.42 2.41 -5.55
C ALA A 137 8.46 1.06 -4.82
#